data_AF-A0A8T4HGB8-F1
#
_entry.id   AF-A0A8T4HGB8-F1
#
_cell.length_a   1.000
_cell.length_b   1.000
_cell.length_c   1.000
_cell.angle_alpha   90.00
_cell.angle_beta   90.00
_cell.angle_gamma   90.00
#
_symmetry.space_group_name_H-M   'P 1'
#
loop_
_entity.id
_entity.type
_entity.pdbx_description
1 polymer ?
#
loop_
_entity_poly.entity_id
_entity_poly.type
_entity_poly.pdbx_seq_one_letter_code
_entity_poly.pdbx_strand_id
1 'polypeptide(L)'
;MTTRFPVAVDDPLRTAGWEPGRWDIRQAEQWADTLRGHLSPGGHRHAVFPAAVEVWAEFGTLHITPTGPGRHLAPSPVYIDPLPGLHSARTFSDLGRALGTQVCPIGIEGEDEALLAIDAERRVYSIDATGDWYLGAGFDAALSALLMGLVPARLSATPPPAPPPESSTGPEGLTDARTG
;
A
#
# COMPACT_ATOMS: atom_id res chain seq x y z
N MET A 1 -18.81 -1.82 -19.53
CA MET A 1 -18.30 -0.90 -18.49
C MET A 1 -17.64 -1.80 -17.44
N THR A 2 -16.32 -1.77 -17.35
CA THR A 2 -15.58 -2.62 -16.40
C THR A 2 -15.34 -1.78 -15.15
N THR A 3 -15.83 -2.22 -14.00
CA THR A 3 -15.57 -1.57 -12.72
C THR A 3 -14.10 -1.77 -12.32
N ARG A 4 -13.48 -0.76 -11.68
CA ARG A 4 -12.08 -0.82 -11.18
C ARG A 4 -11.89 -1.99 -10.20
N PHE A 5 -12.91 -2.26 -9.39
CA PHE A 5 -12.90 -3.28 -8.35
C PHE A 5 -13.88 -4.43 -8.65
N PRO A 6 -13.58 -5.65 -8.18
CA PRO A 6 -14.58 -6.70 -8.09
C PRO A 6 -15.66 -6.31 -7.07
N VAL A 7 -16.87 -6.88 -7.21
CA VAL A 7 -18.04 -6.57 -6.36
C VAL A 7 -17.73 -6.72 -4.87
N ALA A 8 -16.97 -7.76 -4.49
CA ALA A 8 -16.57 -8.01 -3.10
C ALA A 8 -15.69 -6.89 -2.47
N VAL A 9 -15.16 -5.97 -3.28
CA VAL A 9 -14.38 -4.80 -2.86
C VAL A 9 -15.16 -3.51 -3.11
N ASP A 10 -15.85 -3.39 -4.25
CA ASP A 10 -16.66 -2.21 -4.58
C ASP A 10 -17.80 -2.01 -3.56
N ASP A 11 -18.56 -3.06 -3.22
CA ASP A 11 -19.71 -2.95 -2.32
C ASP A 11 -19.31 -2.43 -0.91
N PRO A 12 -18.28 -2.97 -0.24
CA PRO A 12 -17.74 -2.38 1.00
C PRO A 12 -17.30 -0.93 0.85
N LEU A 13 -16.59 -0.59 -0.24
CA LEU A 13 -16.13 0.77 -0.50
C LEU A 13 -17.30 1.75 -0.64
N ARG A 14 -18.31 1.40 -1.44
CA ARG A 14 -19.53 2.20 -1.60
C ARG A 14 -20.26 2.37 -0.27
N THR A 15 -20.37 1.30 0.50
CA THR A 15 -21.01 1.32 1.83
C THR A 15 -20.26 2.24 2.79
N ALA A 16 -18.92 2.28 2.71
CA ALA A 16 -18.07 3.19 3.47
C ALA A 16 -18.13 4.65 3.00
N GLY A 17 -18.86 4.94 1.91
CA GLY A 17 -19.02 6.28 1.35
C GLY A 17 -18.00 6.65 0.27
N TRP A 18 -17.25 5.69 -0.27
CA TRP A 18 -16.36 5.93 -1.41
C TRP A 18 -17.14 6.03 -2.73
N GLU A 19 -16.70 6.94 -3.59
CA GLU A 19 -17.13 7.06 -4.97
C GLU A 19 -15.94 7.29 -5.92
N PRO A 20 -15.96 6.75 -7.15
CA PRO A 20 -14.93 7.01 -8.15
C PRO A 20 -14.72 8.50 -8.37
N GLY A 21 -13.47 8.93 -8.29
CA GLY A 21 -13.10 10.34 -8.42
C GLY A 21 -13.10 11.11 -7.11
N ARG A 22 -13.42 10.48 -5.97
CA ARG A 22 -13.18 11.05 -4.64
C ARG A 22 -11.71 11.46 -4.50
N TRP A 23 -11.48 12.68 -4.04
CA TRP A 23 -10.14 13.22 -3.84
C TRP A 23 -10.12 14.35 -2.81
N ASP A 24 -9.77 14.04 -1.56
CA ASP A 24 -9.59 15.01 -0.48
C ASP A 24 -8.11 15.31 -0.24
N ILE A 25 -7.54 16.14 -1.12
CA ILE A 25 -6.14 16.54 -1.02
C ILE A 25 -5.85 17.35 0.25
N ARG A 26 -6.82 18.10 0.78
CA ARG A 26 -6.61 18.93 1.98
C ARG A 26 -6.41 18.06 3.21
N GLN A 27 -7.22 17.03 3.37
CA GLN A 27 -7.04 16.06 4.45
C GLN A 27 -5.69 15.33 4.32
N ALA A 28 -5.33 14.92 3.10
CA ALA A 28 -4.06 14.24 2.83
C ALA A 28 -2.85 15.13 3.16
N GLU A 29 -2.88 16.42 2.81
CA GLU A 29 -1.84 17.39 3.15
C GLU A 29 -1.74 17.61 4.66
N GLN A 30 -2.88 17.68 5.37
CA GLN A 30 -2.87 17.84 6.83
C GLN A 30 -2.23 16.64 7.54
N TRP A 31 -2.48 15.42 7.07
CA TRP A 31 -1.78 14.24 7.58
C TRP A 31 -0.30 14.24 7.20
N ALA A 32 0.04 14.63 5.97
CA ALA A 32 1.42 14.74 5.53
C ALA A 32 2.23 15.68 6.43
N ASP A 33 1.68 16.85 6.76
CA ASP A 33 2.33 17.83 7.63
C ASP A 33 2.44 17.33 9.07
N THR A 34 1.40 16.64 9.57
CA THR A 34 1.42 16.01 10.90
C THR A 34 2.54 14.98 11.01
N LEU A 35 2.65 14.08 10.03
CA LEU A 35 3.68 13.04 9.99
C LEU A 35 5.09 13.63 9.85
N ARG A 36 5.29 14.63 8.99
CA ARG A 36 6.59 15.32 8.81
C ARG A 36 7.01 16.10 10.05
N GLY A 37 6.04 16.70 10.75
CA GLY A 37 6.25 17.43 12.00
C GLY A 37 6.62 16.52 13.18
N HIS A 38 6.31 15.22 13.10
CA HIS A 38 6.62 14.27 14.17
C HIS A 38 8.09 13.83 14.14
N LEU A 39 8.72 13.92 15.32
CA LEU A 39 10.02 13.34 15.60
C LEU A 39 9.85 12.37 16.77
N SER A 40 10.17 11.10 16.56
CA SER A 40 10.09 10.12 17.64
C SER A 40 11.16 10.41 18.71
N PRO A 41 11.00 9.90 19.95
CA PRO A 41 12.02 10.03 20.99
C PRO A 41 13.41 9.51 20.57
N GLY A 42 13.46 8.54 19.66
CA GLY A 42 14.70 8.00 19.09
C GLY A 42 15.25 8.78 17.89
N GLY A 43 14.65 9.92 17.54
CA GLY A 43 15.08 10.75 16.41
C GLY A 43 14.61 10.27 15.03
N HIS A 44 13.70 9.29 14.96
CA HIS A 44 13.16 8.81 13.69
C HIS A 44 12.06 9.73 13.18
N ARG A 45 12.00 9.90 11.86
CA ARG A 45 11.00 10.69 11.14
C ARG A 45 10.24 9.81 10.17
N HIS A 46 8.99 10.14 9.90
CA HIS A 46 8.24 9.52 8.82
C HIS A 46 8.72 10.01 7.46
N ALA A 47 8.78 9.09 6.49
CA ALA A 47 8.86 9.45 5.09
C ALA A 47 7.44 9.70 4.56
N VAL A 48 7.25 10.77 3.79
CA VAL A 48 5.97 11.08 3.14
C VAL A 48 6.24 11.41 1.68
N PHE A 49 5.62 10.67 0.78
CA PHE A 49 5.84 10.72 -0.67
C PHE A 49 4.51 10.53 -1.43
N PRO A 50 4.46 10.82 -2.75
CA PRO A 50 3.21 10.90 -3.50
C PRO A 50 2.29 9.69 -3.37
N ALA A 51 2.83 8.47 -3.40
CA ALA A 51 2.02 7.25 -3.29
C ALA A 51 1.15 7.19 -2.01
N ALA A 52 1.66 7.64 -0.86
CA ALA A 52 0.88 7.69 0.37
C ALA A 52 -0.19 8.79 0.32
N VAL A 53 0.18 9.97 -0.20
CA VAL A 53 -0.74 11.10 -0.37
C VAL A 53 -1.89 10.76 -1.30
N GLU A 54 -1.62 10.02 -2.38
CA GLU A 54 -2.64 9.54 -3.32
C GLU A 54 -3.65 8.61 -2.64
N VAL A 55 -3.18 7.66 -1.82
CA VAL A 55 -4.06 6.77 -1.05
C VAL A 55 -4.89 7.56 -0.05
N TRP A 56 -4.31 8.51 0.67
CA TRP A 56 -5.05 9.34 1.62
C TRP A 56 -6.08 10.23 0.94
N ALA A 57 -5.74 10.85 -0.19
CA ALA A 57 -6.64 11.72 -0.91
C ALA A 57 -7.84 10.93 -1.45
N GLU A 58 -7.61 9.74 -2.01
CA GLU A 58 -8.70 8.95 -2.57
C GLU A 58 -9.51 8.21 -1.48
N PHE A 59 -8.86 7.62 -0.48
CA PHE A 59 -9.48 6.67 0.46
C PHE A 59 -9.44 7.09 1.93
N GLY A 60 -8.79 8.21 2.26
CA GLY A 60 -8.66 8.68 3.64
C GLY A 60 -10.00 8.80 4.35
N THR A 61 -10.02 8.52 5.66
CA THR A 61 -11.15 8.55 6.58
C THR A 61 -12.22 7.49 6.34
N LEU A 62 -12.04 6.61 5.34
CA LEU A 62 -12.96 5.51 5.10
C LEU A 62 -12.70 4.39 6.11
N HIS A 63 -13.78 3.91 6.72
CA HIS A 63 -13.81 2.66 7.47
C HIS A 63 -14.53 1.60 6.62
N ILE A 64 -13.77 0.67 6.06
CA ILE A 64 -14.23 -0.30 5.07
C ILE A 64 -14.40 -1.65 5.76
N THR A 65 -15.64 -2.09 5.89
CA THR A 65 -15.98 -3.37 6.53
C THR A 65 -16.34 -4.41 5.45
N PRO A 66 -15.66 -5.57 5.42
CA PRO A 66 -16.02 -6.67 4.52
C PRO A 66 -17.47 -7.11 4.68
N THR A 67 -18.14 -7.41 3.57
CA THR A 67 -19.57 -7.79 3.57
C THR A 67 -19.82 -9.29 3.40
N GLY A 68 -18.79 -10.08 3.12
CA GLY A 68 -18.90 -11.51 2.82
C GLY A 68 -17.81 -12.36 3.48
N PRO A 69 -17.90 -13.70 3.37
CA PRO A 69 -16.88 -14.59 3.89
C PRO A 69 -15.58 -14.45 3.09
N GLY A 70 -14.46 -14.67 3.77
CA GLY A 70 -13.16 -14.69 3.11
C GLY A 70 -12.89 -16.00 2.40
N ARG A 71 -11.96 -15.95 1.45
CA ARG A 71 -11.60 -17.09 0.61
C ARG A 71 -10.71 -18.10 1.32
N HIS A 72 -9.76 -17.61 2.11
CA HIS A 72 -8.79 -18.45 2.84
C HIS A 72 -8.66 -18.04 4.31
N LEU A 73 -8.72 -16.73 4.58
CA LEU A 73 -8.64 -16.13 5.90
C LEU A 73 -9.95 -15.41 6.22
N ALA A 74 -10.16 -15.05 7.49
CA ALA A 74 -11.19 -14.07 7.83
C ALA A 74 -10.86 -12.73 7.16
N PRO A 75 -11.79 -12.07 6.44
CA PRO A 75 -11.56 -10.74 5.90
C PRO A 75 -11.35 -9.71 7.01
N SER A 76 -10.43 -8.78 6.77
CA SER A 76 -10.10 -7.74 7.74
C SER A 76 -10.84 -6.43 7.42
N PRO A 77 -11.45 -5.75 8.41
CA PRO A 77 -11.84 -4.36 8.25
C PRO A 77 -10.60 -3.49 8.08
N VAL A 78 -10.74 -2.40 7.32
CA VAL A 78 -9.65 -1.48 6.98
C VAL A 78 -10.07 -0.07 7.35
N TYR A 79 -9.21 0.67 8.04
CA TYR A 79 -9.41 2.10 8.30
C TYR A 79 -8.24 2.91 7.76
N ILE A 80 -8.52 3.85 6.86
CA ILE A 80 -7.49 4.67 6.20
C ILE A 80 -7.31 5.97 6.97
N ASP A 81 -6.47 5.87 7.99
CA ASP A 81 -5.98 6.97 8.80
C ASP A 81 -4.53 6.65 9.16
N PRO A 82 -3.55 7.48 8.78
CA PRO A 82 -2.15 7.19 9.07
C PRO A 82 -1.75 7.49 10.53
N LEU A 83 -2.59 8.20 11.31
CA LEU A 83 -2.24 8.69 12.64
C LEU A 83 -2.09 7.61 13.73
N PRO A 84 -2.79 6.45 13.69
CA PRO A 84 -2.43 5.31 14.54
C PRO A 84 -0.97 4.89 14.40
N GLY A 85 -0.37 5.08 13.22
CA GLY A 85 1.05 4.84 12.96
C GLY A 85 2.00 5.96 13.39
N LEU A 86 1.51 7.09 13.92
CA LEU A 86 2.32 8.29 14.18
C LEU A 86 3.55 8.01 15.06
N HIS A 87 3.38 7.20 16.10
CA HIS A 87 4.46 6.87 17.04
C HIS A 87 5.35 5.70 16.60
N SER A 88 5.02 5.06 15.47
CA SER A 88 5.73 3.90 14.92
C SER A 88 6.79 4.27 13.87
N ALA A 89 7.27 5.53 13.88
CA ALA A 89 8.27 6.02 12.93
C ALA A 89 9.54 5.15 12.85
N ARG A 90 9.97 4.58 13.98
CA ARG A 90 11.11 3.64 14.01
C ARG A 90 10.77 2.35 13.26
N THR A 91 9.60 1.77 13.50
CA THR A 91 9.14 0.54 12.85
C THR A 91 9.12 0.69 11.33
N PHE A 92 8.52 1.76 10.81
CA PHE A 92 8.50 2.02 9.36
C PHE A 92 9.91 2.29 8.80
N SER A 93 10.77 2.97 9.56
CA SER A 93 12.16 3.19 9.16
C SER A 93 12.96 1.89 9.10
N ASP A 94 12.76 0.98 10.05
CA ASP A 94 13.44 -0.31 10.09
C ASP A 94 12.95 -1.23 8.95
N LEU A 95 11.65 -1.27 8.69
CA LEU A 95 11.07 -1.99 7.56
C LEU A 95 11.56 -1.45 6.22
N GLY A 96 11.51 -0.13 6.02
CA GLY A 96 11.99 0.50 4.79
C GLY A 96 13.46 0.19 4.53
N ARG A 97 14.31 0.25 5.56
CA ARG A 97 15.72 -0.16 5.46
C ARG A 97 15.87 -1.62 5.04
N ALA A 98 15.07 -2.53 5.60
CA ALA A 98 15.12 -3.95 5.25
C ALA A 98 14.68 -4.20 3.80
N LEU A 99 13.72 -3.42 3.30
CA LEU A 99 13.21 -3.49 1.93
C LEU A 99 14.06 -2.71 0.91
N GLY A 100 14.99 -1.87 1.37
CA GLY A 100 15.76 -0.97 0.51
C GLY A 100 14.94 0.17 -0.10
N THR A 101 13.85 0.59 0.54
CA THR A 101 12.95 1.66 0.09
C THR A 101 12.49 2.54 1.27
N GLN A 102 11.67 3.55 1.01
CA GLN A 102 11.00 4.32 2.05
C GLN A 102 9.58 3.82 2.24
N VAL A 103 9.10 3.78 3.49
CA VAL A 103 7.76 3.31 3.84
C VAL A 103 7.03 4.41 4.61
N CYS A 104 5.73 4.54 4.33
CA CYS A 104 4.83 5.53 4.93
C CYS A 104 3.57 4.84 5.47
N PRO A 105 3.10 5.18 6.69
CA PRO A 105 1.83 4.65 7.20
C PRO A 105 0.66 5.10 6.32
N ILE A 106 -0.32 4.23 6.10
CA ILE A 106 -1.55 4.58 5.36
C ILE A 106 -2.84 4.32 6.13
N GLY A 107 -2.80 3.49 7.17
CA GLY A 107 -4.00 3.01 7.82
C GLY A 107 -3.72 1.91 8.81
N ILE A 108 -4.78 1.19 9.14
CA ILE A 108 -4.80 0.00 9.98
C ILE A 108 -5.73 -1.05 9.38
N GLU A 109 -5.55 -2.30 9.79
CA GLU A 109 -6.52 -3.36 9.57
C GLU A 109 -6.84 -4.11 10.88
N GLY A 110 -7.93 -4.88 10.86
CA GLY A 110 -8.25 -5.82 11.94
C GLY A 110 -8.66 -5.17 13.26
N GLU A 111 -9.34 -4.01 13.24
CA GLU A 111 -9.69 -3.25 14.47
C GLU A 111 -8.45 -2.87 15.32
N ASP A 112 -7.48 -2.19 14.71
CA ASP A 112 -6.19 -1.78 15.32
C ASP A 112 -5.19 -2.94 15.58
N GLU A 113 -5.42 -4.13 15.01
CA GLU A 113 -4.50 -5.27 15.15
C GLU A 113 -3.19 -5.10 14.38
N ALA A 114 -3.22 -4.42 13.22
CA ALA A 114 -2.04 -4.23 12.38
C ALA A 114 -1.98 -2.84 11.74
N LEU A 115 -0.76 -2.34 11.55
CA LEU A 115 -0.49 -1.10 10.82
C LEU A 115 -0.36 -1.39 9.33
N LEU A 116 -1.02 -0.58 8.50
CA LEU A 116 -0.85 -0.62 7.06
C LEU A 116 0.17 0.42 6.61
N ALA A 117 1.02 0.02 5.66
CA ALA A 117 2.04 0.88 5.10
C ALA A 117 2.15 0.74 3.59
N ILE A 118 2.61 1.79 2.92
CA ILE A 118 2.93 1.80 1.49
C ILE A 118 4.37 2.23 1.30
N ASP A 119 5.03 1.77 0.24
CA ASP A 119 6.34 2.29 -0.17
C ASP A 119 6.30 3.20 -1.40
N ALA A 120 7.46 3.74 -1.76
CA ALA A 120 7.61 4.63 -2.91
C ALA A 120 7.24 3.96 -4.25
N GLU A 121 7.31 2.63 -4.33
CA GLU A 121 6.92 1.82 -5.48
C GLU A 121 5.44 1.41 -5.45
N ARG A 122 4.65 1.94 -4.51
CA ARG A 122 3.22 1.64 -4.27
C ARG A 122 2.93 0.23 -3.75
N ARG A 123 3.92 -0.52 -3.31
CA ARG A 123 3.73 -1.81 -2.65
C ARG A 123 3.16 -1.59 -1.26
N VAL A 124 2.21 -2.44 -0.87
CA VAL A 124 1.47 -2.29 0.40
C VAL A 124 1.79 -3.45 1.34
N TYR A 125 1.89 -3.11 2.62
CA TYR A 125 2.31 -4.01 3.69
C TYR A 125 1.39 -3.93 4.89
N SER A 126 1.28 -5.04 5.61
CA SER A 126 0.68 -5.11 6.95
C SER A 126 1.76 -5.47 7.97
N ILE A 127 1.73 -4.83 9.13
CA ILE A 127 2.73 -4.95 10.19
C ILE A 127 1.99 -5.21 11.50
N ASP A 128 2.17 -6.42 12.04
CA ASP A 128 1.56 -6.84 13.30
C ASP A 128 2.61 -7.46 14.25
N ALA A 129 2.17 -7.92 15.42
CA ALA A 129 3.05 -8.54 16.41
C ALA A 129 3.68 -9.88 15.94
N THR A 130 3.15 -10.49 14.89
CA THR A 130 3.60 -11.77 14.30
C THR A 130 4.57 -11.58 13.13
N GLY A 131 4.60 -10.40 12.52
CA GLY A 131 5.61 -9.99 11.55
C GLY A 131 5.08 -8.99 10.51
N ASP A 132 5.85 -8.88 9.41
CA ASP A 132 5.52 -8.03 8.28
C ASP A 132 5.04 -8.87 7.10
N TRP A 133 4.02 -8.40 6.40
CA TRP A 133 3.34 -9.11 5.31
C TRP A 133 3.22 -8.22 4.08
N TYR A 134 3.45 -8.79 2.90
CA TYR A 134 3.20 -8.13 1.62
C TYR A 134 1.77 -8.42 1.15
N LEU A 135 1.00 -7.34 0.96
CA LEU A 135 -0.42 -7.39 0.58
C LEU A 135 -0.65 -7.26 -0.92
N GLY A 136 0.25 -6.55 -1.63
CA GLY A 136 0.13 -6.40 -3.08
C GLY A 136 0.96 -5.28 -3.68
N ALA A 137 1.01 -5.24 -5.01
CA ALA A 137 1.78 -4.28 -5.79
C ALA A 137 1.11 -2.89 -5.93
N GLY A 138 0.04 -2.66 -5.18
CA GLY A 138 -0.78 -1.46 -5.24
C GLY A 138 -1.89 -1.54 -4.19
N PHE A 139 -2.47 -0.39 -3.88
CA PHE A 139 -3.52 -0.29 -2.86
C PHE A 139 -4.79 -1.07 -3.24
N ASP A 140 -5.15 -1.12 -4.52
CA ASP A 140 -6.29 -1.92 -5.01
C ASP A 140 -6.11 -3.43 -4.77
N ALA A 141 -4.89 -3.92 -5.02
CA ALA A 141 -4.54 -5.32 -4.77
C ALA A 141 -4.55 -5.62 -3.27
N ALA A 142 -4.09 -4.68 -2.44
CA ALA A 142 -4.12 -4.81 -0.99
C ALA A 142 -5.56 -4.84 -0.45
N LEU A 143 -6.43 -3.93 -0.88
CA LEU A 143 -7.86 -3.97 -0.52
C LEU A 143 -8.50 -5.30 -0.93
N SER A 144 -8.17 -5.81 -2.12
CA SER A 144 -8.66 -7.11 -2.56
C SER A 144 -8.15 -8.24 -1.65
N ALA A 145 -6.88 -8.21 -1.25
CA ALA A 145 -6.32 -9.20 -0.35
C ALA A 145 -7.02 -9.21 1.02
N LEU A 146 -7.23 -8.03 1.60
CA LEU A 146 -7.82 -7.85 2.92
C LEU A 146 -9.32 -8.18 2.94
N LEU A 147 -10.09 -7.56 2.05
CA LEU A 147 -11.56 -7.68 2.05
C LEU A 147 -12.05 -9.03 1.53
N MET A 148 -11.25 -9.74 0.75
CA MET A 148 -11.57 -11.10 0.28
C MET A 148 -10.89 -12.19 1.09
N GLY A 149 -10.12 -11.87 2.13
CA GLY A 149 -9.42 -12.83 2.97
C GLY A 149 -8.44 -13.72 2.18
N LEU A 150 -7.59 -13.12 1.36
CA LEU A 150 -6.51 -13.82 0.64
C LEU A 150 -5.30 -13.97 1.56
N VAL A 151 -4.50 -15.02 1.34
CA VAL A 151 -3.29 -15.25 2.14
C VAL A 151 -2.18 -14.31 1.67
N PRO A 152 -1.67 -13.39 2.52
CA PRO A 152 -0.57 -12.53 2.15
C PRO A 152 0.78 -13.27 2.19
N ALA A 153 1.77 -12.73 1.50
CA ALA A 153 3.12 -13.30 1.53
C ALA A 153 3.88 -12.73 2.73
N ARG A 154 4.37 -13.60 3.62
CA ARG A 154 5.22 -13.16 4.75
C ARG A 154 6.52 -12.59 4.23
N LEU A 155 6.90 -11.41 4.68
CA LEU A 155 8.23 -10.89 4.42
C LEU A 155 9.25 -11.70 5.22
N SER A 156 10.32 -12.09 4.56
CA SER A 156 11.48 -12.70 5.19
C SER A 156 12.68 -11.79 4.93
N ALA A 157 13.79 -12.01 5.63
CA ALA A 157 15.01 -11.23 5.44
C ALA A 157 15.61 -11.30 4.01
N THR A 158 14.98 -12.03 3.08
CA THR A 158 15.31 -12.04 1.66
C THR A 158 14.36 -11.11 0.91
N PRO A 159 14.84 -10.06 0.23
CA PRO A 159 13.99 -9.18 -0.56
C PRO A 159 13.23 -9.96 -1.65
N PRO A 160 12.00 -9.56 -1.99
CA PRO A 160 11.24 -10.20 -3.07
C PRO A 160 12.03 -10.12 -4.39
N PRO A 161 11.91 -11.14 -5.26
CA PRO A 161 12.63 -11.15 -6.54
C PRO A 161 12.28 -9.90 -7.35
N ALA A 162 13.29 -9.28 -7.96
CA ALA A 162 13.10 -8.13 -8.83
C ALA A 162 12.09 -8.47 -9.94
N PRO A 163 11.24 -7.52 -10.36
CA PRO A 163 10.39 -7.73 -11.54
C PRO A 163 11.27 -8.06 -12.75
N PRO A 164 10.81 -8.96 -13.65
CA PRO A 164 11.59 -9.31 -14.83
C PRO A 164 11.87 -8.04 -15.66
N PRO A 165 13.07 -7.91 -16.24
CA PRO A 165 13.38 -6.75 -17.07
C PRO A 165 12.39 -6.68 -18.22
N GLU A 166 11.77 -5.51 -18.40
CA GLU A 166 10.91 -5.26 -19.55
C GLU A 166 11.72 -5.47 -20.83
N SER A 167 11.27 -6.41 -21.66
CA SER A 167 11.91 -6.76 -22.93
C SER A 167 11.96 -5.54 -23.84
N SER A 168 13.07 -4.80 -23.79
CA SER A 168 13.39 -3.75 -24.75
C SER A 168 13.58 -4.39 -26.12
N THR A 169 12.51 -4.38 -26.91
CA THR A 169 12.57 -4.68 -28.34
C THR A 169 13.19 -3.46 -29.03
N GLY A 170 14.52 -3.45 -29.15
CA GLY A 170 15.25 -2.53 -30.01
C GLY A 170 15.26 -3.03 -31.46
N PRO A 171 15.28 -2.13 -32.47
CA PRO A 171 15.09 -2.51 -33.86
C PRO A 171 16.35 -3.16 -34.45
N GLU A 172 16.19 -4.26 -35.17
CA GLU A 172 17.27 -4.90 -35.93
C GLU A 172 17.79 -3.95 -37.01
N GLY A 173 19.06 -3.57 -36.85
CA GLY A 173 19.82 -2.79 -37.82
C GLY A 173 20.19 -3.62 -39.05
N LEU A 174 19.75 -3.11 -40.20
CA LEU A 174 20.26 -3.30 -41.55
C LEU A 174 21.78 -3.61 -41.59
N THR A 175 22.15 -4.81 -42.02
CA THR A 175 23.53 -5.13 -42.38
C THR A 175 23.72 -4.98 -43.89
N ASP A 176 24.54 -4.00 -44.25
CA ASP A 176 25.04 -3.70 -45.59
C ASP A 176 26.11 -4.75 -45.97
N ALA A 177 25.94 -5.44 -47.10
CA ALA A 177 26.89 -6.40 -47.64
C ALA A 177 27.57 -5.81 -48.88
N ARG A 178 28.73 -5.18 -48.67
CA ARG A 178 29.77 -5.06 -49.70
C ARG A 178 30.37 -6.44 -49.96
N THR A 179 30.34 -6.92 -51.19
CA THR A 179 31.43 -7.69 -51.85
C THR A 179 31.09 -7.84 -53.34
N GLY A 180 32.02 -7.47 -54.23
CA GLY A 180 32.02 -7.88 -55.65
C GLY A 180 32.01 -6.73 -56.64
#